data_AF-A0A938YVE1-F1
#
_entry.id   AF-A0A938YVE1-F1
#
_cell.length_a   1.000
_cell.length_b   1.000
_cell.length_c   1.000
_cell.angle_alpha   90.00
_cell.angle_beta   90.00
_cell.angle_gamma   90.00
#
_symmetry.space_group_name_H-M   'P 1'
#
loop_
_entity.id
_entity.type
_entity.pdbx_description
1 polymer ?
#
loop_
_entity_poly.entity_id
_entity_poly.type
_entity_poly.pdbx_seq_one_letter_code
_entity_poly.pdbx_strand_id
1 'polypeptide(L)' 'MTAMPTFSRRVRLFFHSLGLSCLGGAIFLQILVFADILQHGYFMAVEQNPAILSFELALTAFASIYFIYIYQRLMRQVK' A
#
# COMPACT_ATOMS: atom_id res chain seq x y z
N MET A 1 2.50 -32.33 -16.55
CA MET A 1 3.63 -31.57 -15.96
C MET A 1 3.18 -30.13 -15.81
N THR A 2 2.60 -29.77 -14.67
CA THR A 2 2.17 -28.40 -14.37
C THR A 2 3.37 -27.64 -13.82
N ALA A 3 3.91 -26.73 -14.61
CA ALA A 3 4.97 -25.83 -14.16
C ALA A 3 4.43 -24.97 -13.00
N MET A 4 4.77 -25.34 -11.76
CA MET A 4 4.57 -24.44 -10.63
C MET A 4 5.53 -23.28 -10.82
N PRO A 5 5.07 -22.02 -10.99
CA PRO A 5 5.98 -20.90 -11.04
C PRO A 5 6.62 -20.83 -9.66
N THR A 6 7.90 -21.21 -9.58
CA THR A 6 8.73 -21.05 -8.39
C THR A 6 8.93 -19.55 -8.22
N PHE A 7 7.92 -18.87 -7.65
CA PHE A 7 7.96 -17.46 -7.33
C PHE A 7 9.19 -17.24 -6.46
N SER A 8 10.24 -16.72 -7.07
CA SER A 8 11.57 -16.80 -6.48
C SER A 8 11.56 -16.05 -5.16
N ARG A 9 12.29 -16.58 -4.17
CA ARG A 9 12.35 -15.98 -2.82
C ARG A 9 12.62 -14.47 -2.86
N ARG A 10 13.42 -14.03 -3.85
CA ARG A 10 13.71 -12.61 -4.10
C ARG A 10 12.46 -11.82 -4.50
N VAL A 11 11.68 -12.29 -5.48
CA VAL A 11 10.45 -11.60 -5.92
C VAL A 11 9.43 -11.50 -4.78
N ARG A 12 9.34 -12.54 -3.94
CA ARG A 12 8.52 -12.49 -2.72
C ARG A 12 8.97 -11.43 -1.73
N LEU A 13 10.27 -11.33 -1.50
CA LEU A 13 10.83 -10.31 -0.62
C LEU A 13 10.59 -8.90 -1.17
N PHE A 14 10.75 -8.69 -2.47
CA PHE A 14 10.43 -7.42 -3.12
C PHE A 14 8.95 -7.06 -2.96
N PHE A 15 8.05 -8.00 -3.24
CA PHE A 15 6.61 -7.79 -3.09
C PHE A 15 6.23 -7.43 -1.65
N HIS A 16 6.77 -8.14 -0.66
CA HIS A 16 6.52 -7.84 0.75
C HIS A 16 7.13 -6.52 1.20
N SER A 17 8.37 -6.23 0.80
CA SER A 17 9.02 -4.97 1.14
C SER A 17 8.24 -3.80 0.55
N LEU A 18 7.85 -3.88 -0.72
CA LEU A 18 7.06 -2.85 -1.39
C LEU A 18 5.69 -2.68 -0.74
N GLY A 19 4.99 -3.79 -0.47
CA GLY A 19 3.67 -3.79 0.19
C GLY A 19 3.72 -3.16 1.57
N LEU A 20 4.68 -3.57 2.41
CA LEU A 20 4.86 -3.00 3.75
C LEU A 20 5.24 -1.52 3.69
N SER A 21 6.10 -1.10 2.75
CA SER A 21 6.44 0.32 2.55
C SER A 21 5.21 1.14 2.14
N CYS A 22 4.35 0.63 1.25
CA CYS A 22 3.13 1.33 0.87
C CYS A 22 2.14 1.45 2.04
N LEU A 23 2.00 0.41 2.86
CA LEU A 23 1.15 0.47 4.06
C LEU A 23 1.69 1.49 5.07
N GLY A 24 3.01 1.51 5.30
CA GLY A 24 3.65 2.52 6.14
C GLY A 24 3.47 3.94 5.61
N GLY A 25 3.63 4.12 4.29
CA GLY A 25 3.39 5.38 3.61
C GLY A 25 1.94 5.86 3.75
N ALA A 26 0.97 4.97 3.60
CA ALA A 26 -0.45 5.29 3.79
C ALA A 26 -0.76 5.76 5.23
N ILE A 27 -0.19 5.10 6.24
CA ILE A 27 -0.32 5.52 7.64
C ILE A 27 0.31 6.91 7.85
N PHE A 28 1.50 7.15 7.28
CA PHE A 28 2.17 8.44 7.38
C PHE A 28 1.35 9.57 6.72
N LEU A 29 0.84 9.34 5.51
CA LEU A 29 -0.04 10.28 4.82
C LEU A 29 -1.30 10.56 5.64
N GLN A 30 -1.89 9.55 6.27
CA GLN A 30 -3.06 9.74 7.12
C GLN A 30 -2.78 10.62 8.34
N ILE A 31 -1.58 10.51 8.94
CA ILE A 31 -1.14 11.40 10.03
C ILE A 31 -1.03 12.83 9.53
N LEU A 32 -0.44 13.06 8.35
CA LEU A 32 -0.34 14.39 7.76
C LEU A 32 -1.72 14.99 7.45
N VAL A 33 -2.63 14.19 6.91
CA VAL A 33 -4.03 14.60 6.68
C VAL A 33 -4.67 15.06 7.98
N PHE A 34 -4.53 14.30 9.06
CA PHE A 34 -5.09 14.70 10.35
C PHE A 34 -4.41 15.96 10.91
N ALA A 35 -3.09 16.06 10.79
CA ALA A 35 -2.37 17.26 11.21
C ALA A 35 -2.86 18.51 10.47
N ASP A 36 -3.09 18.40 9.16
CA ASP A 36 -3.55 19.51 8.33
C ASP A 36 -5.01 19.89 8.65
N ILE A 37 -5.91 18.90 8.82
CA ILE A 37 -7.30 19.14 9.24
C ILE A 37 -7.34 19.84 10.60
N LEU A 38 -6.48 19.44 11.55
CA LEU A 38 -6.41 20.07 12.86
C LEU A 38 -5.94 21.53 12.79
N GLN A 39 -5.10 21.87 11.81
CA GLN A 39 -4.55 23.22 11.66
C GLN A 39 -5.46 24.14 10.82
N HIS A 40 -5.98 23.66 9.71
CA HIS A 40 -6.68 24.46 8.69
C HIS A 40 -8.19 24.18 8.61
N GLY A 41 -8.68 23.14 9.29
CA GLY A 41 -10.10 22.76 9.33
C GLY A 41 -10.57 21.90 8.16
N TYR A 42 -9.75 21.72 7.12
CA TYR A 42 -10.00 20.85 5.97
C TYR A 42 -8.67 20.42 5.36
N PHE A 43 -8.67 19.34 4.58
CA PHE A 43 -7.51 18.87 3.82
C PHE A 43 -7.82 18.88 2.34
N MET A 44 -6.96 19.50 1.54
CA MET A 44 -7.05 19.47 0.08
C MET A 44 -5.68 19.08 -0.51
N ALA A 45 -5.52 17.82 -0.87
CA ALA A 45 -4.40 17.38 -1.71
C ALA A 45 -4.83 17.37 -3.18
N VAL A 46 -4.16 18.19 -3.99
CA VAL A 46 -4.33 18.21 -5.45
C VAL A 46 -2.96 17.97 -6.07
N GLU A 47 -2.81 16.82 -6.72
CA GLU A 47 -1.63 16.51 -7.53
C GLU A 47 -1.88 16.98 -8.97
N GLN A 48 -1.06 17.91 -9.45
CA GLN A 48 -1.21 18.48 -10.79
C GLN A 48 -0.50 17.65 -11.86
N ASN A 49 0.48 16.82 -11.46
CA ASN A 49 1.22 16.00 -12.40
C ASN A 49 0.47 14.67 -12.66
N PRO A 50 -0.02 14.42 -13.88
CA PRO A 50 -0.82 13.24 -14.18
C PRO A 50 -0.03 11.92 -14.03
N ALA A 51 1.30 11.96 -14.20
CA ALA A 51 2.14 10.78 -14.02
C ALA A 51 2.25 10.40 -12.53
N ILE A 52 2.40 11.38 -11.65
CA ILE A 52 2.46 11.17 -10.19
C ILE A 52 1.10 10.69 -9.70
N LEU A 53 0.02 11.36 -10.09
CA LEU A 53 -1.34 10.97 -9.72
C LEU A 53 -1.66 9.53 -10.13
N SER A 54 -1.28 9.14 -11.36
CA SER A 54 -1.47 7.77 -11.84
C SER A 54 -0.67 6.76 -11.02
N PHE A 55 0.56 7.11 -10.65
CA PHE A 55 1.42 6.28 -9.81
C PHE A 55 0.86 6.11 -8.40
N GLU A 56 0.36 7.19 -7.79
CA GLU A 56 -0.30 7.16 -6.48
C GLU A 56 -1.55 6.28 -6.49
N LEU A 57 -2.39 6.40 -7.51
CA LEU A 57 -3.56 5.53 -7.70
C LEU A 57 -3.15 4.06 -7.83
N ALA A 58 -2.12 3.77 -8.62
CA ALA A 58 -1.60 2.41 -8.79
C ALA A 58 -1.05 1.83 -7.47
N LEU A 59 -0.25 2.61 -6.74
CA LEU A 59 0.28 2.21 -5.43
C LEU A 59 -0.83 2.04 -4.39
N THR A 60 -1.86 2.88 -4.41
CA THR A 60 -3.01 2.79 -3.50
C THR A 60 -3.80 1.51 -3.76
N ALA A 61 -4.08 1.20 -5.03
CA ALA A 61 -4.73 -0.05 -5.42
C ALA A 61 -3.89 -1.27 -5.01
N PHE A 62 -2.57 -1.23 -5.26
CA PHE A 62 -1.64 -2.27 -4.85
C PHE A 62 -1.62 -2.47 -3.32
N ALA A 63 -1.50 -1.39 -2.55
CA ALA A 63 -1.50 -1.43 -1.09
C ALA A 63 -2.79 -2.01 -0.53
N SER A 64 -3.93 -1.66 -1.12
CA SER A 64 -5.25 -2.17 -0.74
C SER A 64 -5.34 -3.69 -0.94
N ILE A 65 -4.91 -4.19 -2.11
CA ILE A 65 -4.87 -5.63 -2.40
C ILE A 65 -3.89 -6.34 -1.46
N TYR A 66 -2.70 -5.77 -1.26
CA TYR A 66 -1.68 -6.32 -0.36
C TYR A 66 -2.17 -6.39 1.09
N PHE A 67 -2.90 -5.37 1.55
CA PHE A 67 -3.50 -5.33 2.88
C PHE A 67 -4.49 -6.48 3.08
N ILE A 68 -5.40 -6.69 2.14
CA ILE A 68 -6.36 -7.80 2.19
C ILE A 68 -5.61 -9.13 2.23
N TYR A 69 -4.59 -9.30 1.37
CA TYR A 69 -3.77 -10.50 1.34
C TYR A 69 -3.09 -10.80 2.69
N ILE A 70 -2.43 -9.80 3.29
CA ILE A 70 -1.71 -10.00 4.55
C ILE A 70 -2.67 -10.18 5.73
N TYR A 71 -3.82 -9.48 5.73
CA TYR A 71 -4.87 -9.65 6.73
C TYR A 71 -5.46 -11.06 6.69
N GLN A 72 -5.82 -11.56 5.50
CA GLN A 72 -6.31 -12.94 5.35
C GLN A 72 -5.26 -13.95 5.79
N ARG A 73 -3.99 -13.73 5.44
CA ARG A 73 -2.88 -14.59 5.88
C ARG A 73 -2.76 -14.60 7.40
N LEU A 74 -2.84 -13.44 8.06
CA LEU A 74 -2.78 -13.32 9.50
C LEU A 74 -3.93 -14.09 10.17
N MET A 75 -5.17 -13.88 9.71
CA MET A 75 -6.34 -14.57 10.24
C MET A 75 -6.26 -16.10 10.10
N ARG A 76 -5.64 -16.60 9.03
CA ARG A 76 -5.40 -18.05 8.85
C ARG A 76 -4.32 -18.60 9.77
N GLN A 77 -3.41 -17.77 10.29
CA GLN A 77 -2.37 -18.20 11.23
C GLN A 77 -2.84 -18.14 12.69
N VAL A 78 -3.82 -17.28 12.98
CA VAL A 78 -4.40 -17.13 14.32
C VAL A 78 -5.47 -18.19 14.61
N LYS A 79 -6.09 -18.76 13.56
CA LYS A 79 -7.04 -19.87 13.66
C LYS A 79 -6.32 -21.21 13.72
#